data_AF-A0A353RHW9-F1
#
_entry.id   AF-A0A353RHW9-F1
#
_cell.length_a   1.000
_cell.length_b   1.000
_cell.length_c   1.000
_cell.angle_alpha   90.00
_cell.angle_beta   90.00
_cell.angle_gamma   90.00
#
_symmetry.space_group_name_H-M   'P 1'
#
loop_
_entity.id
_entity.type
_entity.pdbx_description
1 polymer ?
#
loop_
_entity_poly.entity_id
_entity_poly.type
_entity_poly.pdbx_seq_one_letter_code
_entity_poly.pdbx_strand_id
1 'polypeptide(L)'
;QKTKKEFKGHYTLVTFPLLKLSRKKPEETAEEIGNYLSQQSTIIAAYNVIKGFLNLTISSRVWTALLEEINSKPEFGFTPVADEAPLY
;
A
#
# COMPACT_ATOMS: atom_id res chain seq x y z
N GLN A 1 -0.17 6.90 2.34
CA GLN A 1 0.66 7.44 3.46
C GLN A 1 1.13 6.27 4.32
N LYS A 2 2.29 6.33 4.99
CA LYS A 2 2.66 5.30 5.99
C LYS A 2 1.72 5.41 7.19
N THR A 3 1.22 4.28 7.68
CA THR A 3 0.38 4.27 8.88
C THR A 3 1.16 4.80 10.09
N LYS A 4 0.51 5.64 10.91
CA LYS A 4 1.14 6.14 12.14
C LYS A 4 1.42 4.97 13.09
N LYS A 5 2.51 5.06 13.86
CA LYS A 5 2.96 3.97 14.73
C LYS A 5 1.91 3.53 15.75
N GLU A 6 1.02 4.43 16.18
CA GLU A 6 -0.07 4.10 17.11
C GLU A 6 -1.20 3.25 16.51
N PHE A 7 -1.24 3.05 15.18
CA PHE A 7 -2.31 2.32 14.51
C PHE A 7 -1.79 1.06 13.81
N LYS A 8 -2.63 0.02 13.76
CA LYS A 8 -2.33 -1.22 13.06
C LYS A 8 -2.48 -1.01 11.55
N GLY A 9 -1.44 -1.35 10.79
CA GLY A 9 -1.41 -1.21 9.33
C GLY A 9 -0.03 -0.83 8.83
N HIS A 10 0.21 -1.04 7.53
CA HIS A 10 1.41 -0.58 6.86
C HIS A 10 1.16 0.75 6.13
N TYR A 11 0.00 0.86 5.48
CA TYR A 11 -0.40 2.03 4.72
C TYR A 11 -1.77 2.55 5.14
N THR A 12 -1.92 3.86 5.12
CA THR A 12 -3.19 4.55 5.35
C THR A 12 -3.61 5.28 4.08
N LEU A 13 -4.86 5.04 3.69
CA LEU A 13 -5.60 5.80 2.70
C LEU A 13 -6.50 6.80 3.41
N VAL A 14 -6.39 8.07 3.01
CA VAL A 14 -7.18 9.17 3.55
C VAL A 14 -8.39 9.37 2.64
N THR A 15 -9.62 9.23 3.14
CA THR A 15 -10.82 9.21 2.28
C THR A 15 -11.42 10.59 1.98
N PHE A 16 -11.01 11.66 2.68
CA PHE A 16 -11.53 13.02 2.48
C PHE A 16 -11.53 13.51 1.01
N PRO A 17 -10.48 13.25 0.19
CA PRO A 17 -10.50 13.64 -1.22
C PRO A 17 -11.55 12.91 -2.06
N LEU A 18 -12.06 11.76 -1.60
CA LEU A 18 -12.95 10.87 -2.33
C LEU A 18 -14.43 11.08 -2.00
N LEU A 19 -14.76 11.94 -1.03
CA LEU A 19 -16.14 12.14 -0.56
C LEU A 19 -17.05 12.72 -1.64
N LYS A 20 -16.53 13.60 -2.51
CA LYS A 20 -17.29 14.17 -3.63
C LYS A 20 -17.72 13.10 -4.64
N LEU A 21 -16.88 12.09 -4.84
CA LEU A 21 -17.13 10.99 -5.76
C LEU A 21 -18.06 9.95 -5.13
N SER A 22 -17.75 9.53 -3.90
CA SER A 22 -18.52 8.52 -3.18
C SER A 22 -19.88 9.02 -2.70
N ARG A 23 -20.04 10.33 -2.48
CA ARG A 23 -21.24 10.97 -1.91
C ARG A 23 -21.68 10.35 -0.57
N LYS A 24 -20.71 9.86 0.20
CA LYS A 24 -20.89 9.14 1.48
C LYS A 24 -20.03 9.76 2.58
N LYS A 25 -20.26 9.35 3.82
CA LYS A 25 -19.41 9.78 4.95
C LYS A 25 -18.02 9.15 4.83
N PRO A 26 -16.98 9.78 5.41
CA PRO A 26 -15.60 9.28 5.34
C PRO A 26 -15.43 7.83 5.76
N GLU A 27 -16.12 7.41 6.82
CA GLU A 27 -16.08 6.05 7.35
C GLU A 27 -16.75 5.06 6.41
N GLU A 28 -17.90 5.41 5.83
CA GLU A 28 -18.62 4.56 4.87
C GLU A 28 -17.79 4.35 3.60
N THR A 29 -17.20 5.43 3.06
CA THR A 29 -16.29 5.36 1.92
C THR A 29 -15.06 4.50 2.23
N ALA A 30 -14.50 4.64 3.43
CA ALA A 30 -13.36 3.83 3.87
C ALA A 30 -13.73 2.34 3.98
N GLU A 31 -14.90 2.04 4.54
CA GLU A 31 -15.37 0.67 4.73
C GLU A 31 -15.66 -0.02 3.39
N GLU A 32 -16.29 0.67 2.44
CA GLU A 32 -16.55 0.09 1.12
C GLU A 32 -15.25 -0.24 0.38
N ILE A 33 -14.29 0.67 0.42
CA ILE A 33 -12.97 0.45 -0.20
C ILE A 33 -12.24 -0.70 0.52
N GLY A 34 -12.23 -0.71 1.85
CA GLY A 34 -11.60 -1.74 2.66
C GLY A 34 -12.17 -3.13 2.37
N ASN A 35 -13.51 -3.25 2.38
CA ASN A 35 -14.22 -4.49 2.07
C ASN A 35 -13.91 -4.98 0.65
N TYR A 36 -14.00 -4.09 -0.34
CA TYR A 36 -13.69 -4.45 -1.71
C TYR A 36 -12.26 -4.97 -1.85
N LEU A 37 -11.28 -4.24 -1.30
CA LEU A 37 -9.87 -4.64 -1.38
C LEU A 37 -9.61 -5.98 -0.67
N SER A 38 -10.22 -6.19 0.51
CA SER A 38 -10.06 -7.44 1.25
C SER A 38 -10.65 -8.66 0.54
N GLN A 39 -11.68 -8.47 -0.28
CA GLN A 39 -12.34 -9.55 -1.02
C GLN A 39 -11.69 -9.82 -2.39
N GLN A 40 -11.20 -8.76 -3.05
CA GLN A 40 -10.76 -8.83 -4.44
C GLN A 40 -9.23 -8.86 -4.60
N SER A 41 -8.46 -8.59 -3.55
CA SER A 41 -7.00 -8.53 -3.62
C SER A 41 -6.34 -9.44 -2.61
N THR A 42 -5.44 -10.31 -3.09
CA THR A 42 -4.56 -11.11 -2.23
C THR A 42 -3.44 -10.30 -1.57
N ILE A 43 -3.30 -9.02 -1.95
CA ILE A 43 -2.29 -8.12 -1.41
C ILE A 43 -2.68 -7.66 0.00
N ILE A 44 -3.99 -7.52 0.28
CA ILE A 44 -4.49 -7.05 1.58
C ILE A 44 -4.80 -8.25 2.47
N ALA A 45 -4.16 -8.31 3.64
CA ALA A 45 -4.46 -9.32 4.65
C ALA A 45 -5.56 -8.88 5.62
N ALA A 46 -5.62 -7.59 5.93
CA ALA A 46 -6.63 -7.01 6.80
C ALA A 46 -6.70 -5.49 6.59
N TYR A 47 -7.77 -4.87 7.09
CA TYR A 47 -7.87 -3.43 7.18
C TYR A 47 -8.60 -3.01 8.47
N ASN A 48 -8.54 -1.72 8.79
CA ASN A 48 -9.37 -1.08 9.82
C ASN A 48 -9.66 0.37 9.44
N VAL A 49 -10.80 0.89 9.90
CA VAL A 49 -11.23 2.26 9.65
C VAL A 49 -11.24 3.05 10.96
N ILE A 50 -10.58 4.20 10.96
CA ILE A 50 -10.55 5.11 12.12
C ILE A 50 -10.85 6.52 11.61
N LYS A 51 -12.03 7.07 11.90
CA LYS A 51 -12.42 8.47 11.55
C LYS A 51 -12.19 8.84 10.07
N GLY A 52 -12.52 7.94 9.15
CA GLY A 52 -12.28 8.12 7.71
C GLY A 52 -10.85 7.83 7.23
N PHE A 53 -9.98 7.31 8.09
CA PHE A 53 -8.67 6.78 7.70
C PHE A 53 -8.78 5.26 7.54
N LEU A 54 -8.60 4.78 6.31
CA LEU A 54 -8.53 3.35 6.02
C LEU A 54 -7.08 2.89 6.18
N ASN A 55 -6.79 2.13 7.24
CA ASN A 55 -5.49 1.53 7.49
C ASN A 55 -5.46 0.11 6.94
N LEU A 56 -4.46 -0.20 6.13
CA LEU A 56 -4.31 -1.44 5.38
C LEU A 56 -3.10 -2.23 5.87
N THR A 57 -3.29 -3.51 6.12
CA THR A 57 -2.22 -4.48 6.37
C THR A 57 -1.97 -5.29 5.11
N ILE A 58 -0.74 -5.20 4.61
CA ILE A 58 -0.28 -5.99 3.46
C ILE A 58 0.00 -7.43 3.89
N SER A 59 -0.39 -8.38 3.07
CA SER A 59 -0.15 -9.81 3.29
C SER A 59 1.34 -10.15 3.28
N SER A 60 1.75 -10.99 4.22
CA SER A 60 3.14 -11.45 4.33
C SER A 60 3.66 -12.11 3.05
N ARG A 61 2.76 -12.77 2.29
CA ARG A 61 3.09 -13.41 1.01
C ARG A 61 3.65 -12.42 -0.01
N VAL A 62 3.18 -11.18 -0.01
CA VAL A 62 3.65 -10.12 -0.91
C VAL A 62 5.12 -9.82 -0.64
N TRP A 63 5.50 -9.74 0.64
CA TRP A 63 6.88 -9.47 1.03
C TRP A 63 7.80 -10.65 0.70
N THR A 64 7.37 -11.88 0.97
CA THR A 64 8.13 -13.08 0.61
C THR A 64 8.36 -13.15 -0.90
N ALA A 65 7.30 -12.98 -1.71
CA ALA A 65 7.41 -13.01 -3.16
C ALA A 65 8.31 -11.89 -3.72
N LEU A 66 8.23 -10.68 -3.15
CA LEU A 66 9.11 -9.57 -3.52
C LEU A 66 10.57 -9.90 -3.20
N LEU A 67 10.85 -10.46 -2.03
CA LEU A 67 12.22 -10.83 -1.64
C LEU A 67 12.78 -11.95 -2.53
N GLU A 68 11.96 -12.94 -2.89
CA GLU A 68 12.33 -13.97 -3.86
C GLU A 68 12.65 -13.37 -5.24
N GLU A 69 11.81 -12.45 -5.72
CA GLU A 69 12.04 -11.74 -6.98
C GLU A 69 13.35 -10.96 -6.96
N ILE A 70 13.61 -10.21 -5.88
CA ILE A 70 14.85 -9.46 -5.69
C ILE A 70 16.05 -10.42 -5.69
N ASN A 71 15.98 -11.50 -4.92
CA ASN A 71 17.05 -12.48 -4.84
C ASN A 71 17.32 -13.18 -6.18
N SER A 72 16.30 -13.32 -7.05
CA SER A 72 16.45 -13.91 -8.38
C SER A 72 17.16 -12.99 -9.40
N LYS A 73 17.38 -11.72 -9.05
CA LYS A 73 17.98 -10.70 -9.92
C LYS A 73 19.32 -10.24 -9.32
N PRO A 74 20.46 -10.82 -9.74
CA PRO A 74 21.78 -10.47 -9.20
C PRO A 74 22.11 -8.97 -9.28
N GLU A 75 21.64 -8.31 -10.34
CA GLU A 75 21.83 -6.87 -10.59
C GLU A 75 20.77 -5.98 -9.92
N PHE A 76 19.88 -6.53 -9.09
CA PHE A 76 18.85 -5.74 -8.44
C PHE A 76 19.48 -4.68 -7.53
N GLY A 77 19.06 -3.43 -7.72
CA GLY A 77 19.57 -2.28 -6.96
C GLY A 77 20.85 -1.66 -7.53
N PHE A 78 21.43 -2.22 -8.60
CA PHE A 78 22.54 -1.63 -9.34
C PHE A 78 22.03 -0.87 -10.56
N THR A 79 22.62 0.30 -10.81
CA THR A 79 22.45 1.03 -12.07
C THR A 79 23.59 0.62 -12.99
N PRO A 80 23.31 0.09 -14.20
CA PRO A 80 24.36 -0.26 -15.14
C PRO A 80 25.14 0.99 -15.55
N VAL A 81 26.45 0.83 -15.77
CA VAL A 81 27.30 1.91 -16.28
C VAL A 81 26.78 2.33 -17.65
N ALA A 82 26.49 3.61 -17.81
CA ALA A 82 26.12 4.22 -19.08
C ALA A 82 27.27 5.13 -19.54
N ASP A 83 27.52 5.21 -20.85
CA ASP A 83 28.58 6.07 -21.41
C ASP A 83 28.40 7.56 -21.04
N GLU A 84 27.17 7.96 -20.72
CA GLU A 84 26.80 9.34 -20.38
C GLU A 84 26.54 9.52 -18.88
N ALA A 85 26.97 8.56 -18.04
CA ALA A 85 26.80 8.65 -16.60
C ALA A 85 27.54 9.90 -16.06
N PRO A 86 26.87 10.75 -15.26
CA PRO A 86 27.50 11.95 -14.73
C PRO A 86 28.67 11.58 -13.81
N LEU A 87 29.84 12.18 -14.07
CA LEU A 87 30.99 12.17 -13.17
C LEU A 87 30.67 13.11 -11.99
N TYR A 88 30.14 12.55 -10.90
CA TYR A 88 30.04 13.24 -9.62
C TYR A 88 31.00 12.65 -8.60
#